data_AF-E1ZVP0-F1
#
_entry.id   AF-E1ZVP0-F1
#
_cell.length_a   1.000
_cell.length_b   1.000
_cell.length_c   1.000
_cell.angle_alpha   90.00
_cell.angle_beta   90.00
_cell.angle_gamma   90.00
#
_symmetry.space_group_name_H-M   'P 1'
#
loop_
_entity.id
_entity.type
_entity.pdbx_description
1 polymer ?
#
loop_
_entity_poly.entity_id
_entity_poly.type
_entity_poly.pdbx_seq_one_letter_code
_entity_poly.pdbx_strand_id
1 'polypeptide(L)' 'GWTIVGVTLLQARPLQCYKCWHFGHIKDTCRSKVDRSKCCYQCGDEGHTARTCNNTVKCAICTDLGKDNTHRVGSTRC' A
#
# COMPACT_ATOMS: atom_id res chain seq x y z
N GLY A 1 22.82 16.27 32.31
CA GLY A 1 23.31 17.06 31.18
C GLY A 1 22.32 16.94 30.05
N TRP A 2 22.13 17.99 29.26
CA TRP A 2 21.28 17.95 28.07
C TRP A 2 22.11 17.55 26.85
N THR A 3 21.59 16.66 26.02
CA THR A 3 22.21 16.29 24.74
C THR A 3 21.25 16.64 23.62
N ILE A 4 21.77 17.25 22.55
CA ILE A 4 21.00 17.65 21.37
C ILE A 4 21.12 16.53 20.33
N VAL A 5 19.99 16.14 19.74
CA VAL A 5 19.96 15.20 18.60
C VAL A 5 19.34 15.88 17.39
N GLY A 6 19.96 15.70 16.22
CA GLY A 6 19.40 16.18 14.96
C GLY A 6 18.24 15.28 14.52
N VAL A 7 17.10 15.87 14.17
CA VAL A 7 15.98 15.18 13.55
C VAL A 7 15.78 15.70 12.14
N THR A 8 15.69 14.79 11.17
CA THR A 8 15.32 15.12 9.79
C THR A 8 13.85 14.75 9.58
N LEU A 9 13.04 15.70 9.13
CA LEU A 9 11.63 15.44 8.82
C LEU A 9 11.54 14.57 7.56
N LEU A 10 10.93 13.40 7.69
CA LEU A 10 10.58 12.56 6.55
C LEU A 10 9.32 13.08 5.87
N GLN A 11 9.22 12.87 4.55
CA GLN A 11 8.01 13.19 3.81
C GLN A 11 6.81 12.41 4.37
N ALA A 12 5.68 13.10 4.52
CA ALA A 12 4.45 12.49 5.00
C ALA A 12 3.99 11.38 4.04
N ARG A 13 3.67 10.21 4.61
CA ARG A 13 3.06 9.13 3.83
C ARG A 13 1.63 9.51 3.45
N PRO A 14 1.22 9.32 2.19
CA PRO A 14 -0.15 9.61 1.78
C PRO A 14 -1.15 8.71 2.50
N LEU A 15 -2.33 9.25 2.79
CA LEU A 15 -3.43 8.51 3.38
C LEU A 15 -3.89 7.42 2.41
N GLN A 16 -3.89 6.16 2.84
CA GLN A 16 -4.24 5.02 2.01
C GLN A 16 -5.45 4.27 2.56
N CYS A 17 -6.37 3.91 1.67
CA CYS A 17 -7.54 3.13 1.98
C CYS A 17 -7.19 1.63 2.01
N TYR A 18 -7.27 0.99 3.17
CA TYR A 18 -6.99 -0.45 3.27
C TYR A 18 -8.06 -1.36 2.64
N LYS A 19 -9.20 -0.82 2.21
CA LYS A 19 -10.24 -1.57 1.50
C LYS A 19 -9.95 -1.67 0.01
N CYS A 20 -9.81 -0.55 -0.69
CA CYS A 20 -9.61 -0.56 -2.15
C CYS A 20 -8.16 -0.32 -2.58
N TRP A 21 -7.29 0.04 -1.62
CA TRP A 21 -5.88 0.37 -1.74
C TRP A 21 -5.55 1.74 -2.36
N HIS A 22 -6.53 2.48 -2.88
CA HIS A 22 -6.31 3.85 -3.37
C HIS A 22 -5.97 4.85 -2.27
N PHE A 23 -5.36 5.97 -2.68
CA PHE A 23 -4.93 7.05 -1.79
C PHE A 23 -6.01 8.13 -1.62
N GLY A 24 -5.85 8.98 -0.62
CA GLY A 24 -6.69 10.15 -0.34
C GLY A 24 -7.88 9.90 0.57
N HIS A 25 -8.13 8.66 1.00
CA HIS A 25 -9.24 8.32 1.89
C HIS A 25 -8.93 7.07 2.73
N ILE A 26 -9.79 6.75 3.70
CA ILE A 26 -9.70 5.56 4.55
C ILE A 26 -10.83 4.58 4.24
N LYS A 27 -10.79 3.39 4.84
CA LYS A 27 -11.82 2.35 4.68
C LYS A 27 -13.23 2.87 4.95
N ASP A 28 -13.41 3.66 6.00
CA ASP A 28 -14.74 4.13 6.44
C ASP A 28 -15.37 5.13 5.46
N THR A 29 -14.55 5.86 4.71
CA THR A 29 -14.99 6.81 3.68
C THR A 29 -14.90 6.25 2.26
N CYS A 30 -14.59 4.95 2.12
CA CYS A 30 -14.39 4.32 0.83
C CYS A 30 -15.69 4.03 0.09
N ARG A 31 -15.86 4.67 -1.07
CA ARG A 31 -17.00 4.47 -1.98
C ARG A 31 -16.71 3.48 -3.13
N SER A 32 -15.50 2.92 -3.19
CA SER A 32 -15.16 1.96 -4.23
C SER A 32 -15.91 0.64 -4.06
N LYS A 33 -16.36 0.07 -5.18
CA LYS A 33 -16.95 -1.27 -5.26
C LYS A 33 -15.90 -2.37 -5.10
N VAL A 34 -14.63 -2.04 -5.33
CA VAL A 34 -13.52 -2.99 -5.21
C VAL A 34 -13.14 -3.15 -3.75
N ASP A 35 -13.10 -4.41 -3.29
CA ASP A 35 -12.62 -4.77 -1.97
C ASP A 35 -11.42 -5.73 -2.07
N ARG A 36 -10.29 -5.26 -1.56
CA ARG A 36 -9.00 -5.95 -1.47
C ARG A 36 -8.59 -6.14 -0.01
N SER A 37 -9.51 -5.97 0.94
CA SER A 37 -9.21 -6.08 2.38
C SER A 37 -8.67 -7.46 2.77
N LYS A 38 -9.01 -8.50 1.98
CA LYS A 38 -8.58 -9.89 2.18
C LYS A 38 -7.39 -10.30 1.28
N CYS A 39 -6.98 -9.40 0.39
CA CYS A 39 -5.86 -9.65 -0.51
C CYS A 39 -4.53 -9.45 0.21
N CYS A 40 -3.55 -10.24 -0.17
CA CYS A 40 -2.17 -10.08 0.25
C CYS A 40 -1.63 -8.77 -0.29
N TYR A 41 -1.21 -7.89 0.62
CA TYR A 41 -0.73 -6.56 0.26
C TYR A 41 0.53 -6.56 -0.62
N GLN A 42 1.24 -7.69 -0.70
CA GLN A 42 2.48 -7.81 -1.48
C GLN A 42 2.24 -8.23 -2.93
N CYS A 43 1.31 -9.14 -3.19
CA CYS A 43 1.07 -9.70 -4.53
C CYS A 43 -0.35 -9.44 -5.08
N GLY A 44 -1.32 -9.10 -4.22
CA GLY A 44 -2.71 -8.88 -4.61
C GLY A 44 -3.61 -10.13 -4.52
N ASP A 45 -3.06 -11.31 -4.29
CA ASP A 45 -3.83 -12.57 -4.23
C ASP A 45 -4.42 -12.83 -2.84
N GLU A 46 -5.52 -13.59 -2.76
CA GLU A 46 -6.14 -14.00 -1.50
C GLU A 46 -5.54 -15.30 -0.94
N GLY A 47 -5.97 -15.71 0.26
CA GLY A 47 -5.61 -16.99 0.88
C GLY A 47 -4.31 -16.98 1.70
N HIS A 48 -3.58 -15.87 1.74
CA HIS A 48 -2.39 -15.73 2.57
C HIS A 48 -2.15 -14.26 2.99
N THR A 49 -1.29 -14.07 3.98
CA THR A 49 -0.88 -12.72 4.41
C THR A 49 0.43 -12.32 3.75
N ALA A 50 0.74 -11.01 3.73
CA ALA A 50 2.02 -10.52 3.21
C ALA A 50 3.25 -11.16 3.90
N ARG A 51 3.09 -11.57 5.16
CA ARG A 51 4.16 -12.23 5.94
C ARG A 51 4.46 -13.66 5.46
N THR A 52 3.49 -14.33 4.86
CA THR A 52 3.60 -15.70 4.34
C THR A 52 3.53 -15.71 2.80
N CYS A 53 3.76 -14.57 2.16
CA CYS A 53 3.66 -14.44 0.71
C CYS A 53 4.90 -15.02 0.02
N ASN A 54 4.68 -16.05 -0.81
CA ASN A 54 5.70 -16.62 -1.67
C ASN A 54 5.52 -16.24 -3.15
N ASN A 55 4.54 -15.38 -3.44
CA ASN A 55 4.26 -14.87 -4.78
C ASN A 55 5.16 -13.68 -5.13
N THR A 56 5.24 -13.38 -6.42
CA THR A 56 5.94 -12.19 -6.93
C THR A 56 5.25 -10.91 -6.46
N VAL A 57 6.06 -9.91 -6.11
CA VAL A 57 5.55 -8.61 -5.66
C VAL A 57 4.84 -7.92 -6.83
N LYS A 58 3.58 -7.51 -6.60
CA LYS A 58 2.76 -6.83 -7.61
C LYS A 58 1.89 -5.75 -7.00
N CYS A 59 1.76 -4.64 -7.71
CA CYS A 59 0.88 -3.54 -7.34
C CYS A 59 -0.44 -3.68 -8.07
N ALA A 60 -1.51 -3.99 -7.34
CA ALA A 60 -2.86 -4.11 -7.90
C ALA A 60 -3.32 -2.79 -8.56
N ILE A 61 -2.97 -1.63 -7.98
CA ILE A 61 -3.38 -0.32 -8.52
C ILE A 61 -2.68 -0.03 -9.84
N CYS A 62 -1.36 -0.22 -9.90
CA CYS A 62 -0.61 0.03 -11.14
C CYS A 62 -0.97 -1.00 -12.22
N THR A 63 -1.36 -2.21 -11.82
CA THR A 63 -1.94 -3.20 -12.74
C THR A 63 -3.23 -2.68 -13.37
N ASP A 64 -4.16 -2.17 -12.56
CA ASP A 64 -5.42 -1.60 -13.07
C ASP A 64 -5.18 -0.39 -13.99
N LEU A 65 -4.11 0.38 -13.75
CA LEU A 65 -3.74 1.56 -14.52
C LEU A 65 -2.85 1.24 -15.75
N GLY A 66 -2.47 -0.02 -15.97
CA GLY A 66 -1.57 -0.40 -17.08
C GLY A 66 -0.15 0.14 -16.95
N LYS A 67 0.32 0.43 -15.74
CA LYS A 67 1.68 0.91 -15.45
C LYS A 67 2.60 -0.23 -15.00
N ASP A 68 3.90 0.07 -14.83
CA ASP A 68 4.82 -0.85 -14.14
C ASP A 68 4.20 -1.27 -12.80
N ASN A 69 4.01 -2.56 -12.62
CA ASN A 69 3.38 -3.13 -11.43
C ASN A 69 4.35 -3.99 -10.62
N THR A 70 5.65 -4.00 -10.95
CA THR A 70 6.68 -4.81 -10.28
C THR A 70 7.13 -4.21 -8.92
N HIS A 71 6.16 -3.72 -8.15
CA HIS A 71 6.38 -3.06 -6.88
C HIS A 71 5.19 -3.28 -5.93
N ARG A 72 5.36 -3.00 -4.64
CA ARG A 72 4.29 -3.09 -3.64
C ARG A 72 3.44 -1.81 -3.65
N VAL A 73 2.13 -1.94 -3.48
CA VAL A 73 1.24 -0.77 -3.37
C VAL A 73 1.71 0.20 -2.27
N GLY A 74 1.68 1.51 -2.55
CA GLY A 74 2.16 2.54 -1.63
C GLY A 74 3.69 2.68 -1.54
N SER A 75 4.45 1.97 -2.39
CA SER A 75 5.87 2.27 -2.57
C SER A 75 6.08 3.60 -3.31
N THR A 76 7.31 4.11 -3.32
CA THR A 76 7.67 5.32 -4.06
C THR A 76 7.51 5.20 -5.59
N ARG A 77 7.30 3.97 -6.09
CA ARG A 77 7.09 3.66 -7.51
C ARG A 77 5.61 3.62 -7.91
N CYS A 78 4.70 3.88 -6.96
CA CYS A 78 3.25 3.78 -7.11
C CYS A 78 2.63 5.07 -7.65
#